data_AF-A0A4U0QWT5-F1
#
_entry.id   AF-A0A4U0QWT5-F1
#
_cell.length_a   1.000
_cell.length_b   1.000
_cell.length_c   1.000
_cell.angle_alpha   90.00
_cell.angle_beta   90.00
_cell.angle_gamma   90.00
#
_symmetry.space_group_name_H-M   'P 1'
#
loop_
_entity.id
_entity.type
_entity.pdbx_description
1 polymer ?
#
loop_
_entity_poly.entity_id
_entity_poly.type
_entity_poly.pdbx_seq_one_letter_code
_entity_poly.pdbx_strand_id
1 'polypeptide(L)'
;MVHRRAVPPRAEVQALCPRAAVRRVRARGDGGRAAGLTAAWPDRLDAALSLTARRYAFERAHPVAGNPLAGFFRRDVAAMGRAAIAARPERLLVRASTGAPGWAAVPWLAFFAPQVTRSMRHGLYVAVFVNARDEGVVLSLQHGAADALRLHGPDAGLRHLRAQAAATRAALPGHGFRAGPVDLGSPAALPQGYQAGCAVWDAWSARDEALEGFDAALVRMLDLYRLRVAP
;
A
#
# COMPACT_ATOMS: atom_id res chain seq x y z
N MET A 1 -54.70 9.73 8.78
CA MET A 1 -54.69 10.11 7.36
C MET A 1 -53.32 10.74 7.08
N VAL A 2 -52.38 9.99 6.50
CA VAL A 2 -51.00 10.49 6.29
C VAL A 2 -50.91 11.04 4.88
N HIS A 3 -50.86 12.37 4.76
CA HIS A 3 -50.64 13.03 3.47
C HIS A 3 -49.20 12.79 3.01
N ARG A 4 -49.01 11.93 1.99
CA ARG A 4 -47.75 11.85 1.23
C ARG A 4 -47.62 13.12 0.39
N ARG A 5 -46.62 13.95 0.67
CA ARG A 5 -46.20 15.03 -0.25
C ARG A 5 -45.62 14.41 -1.53
N ALA A 6 -46.07 14.91 -2.68
CA ALA A 6 -45.55 14.52 -3.99
C ALA A 6 -44.07 14.97 -4.13
N VAL A 7 -43.25 14.09 -4.71
CA VAL A 7 -41.86 14.39 -5.08
C VAL A 7 -41.89 15.13 -6.42
N PRO A 8 -41.26 16.30 -6.56
CA PRO A 8 -41.28 17.05 -7.82
C PRO A 8 -40.44 16.35 -8.91
N PRO A 9 -40.82 16.52 -10.19
CA PRO A 9 -40.12 15.90 -11.30
C PRO A 9 -38.70 16.48 -11.51
N ARG A 10 -37.81 15.65 -12.06
CA ARG A 10 -36.36 15.90 -12.23
C ARG A 10 -35.99 17.22 -12.93
N ALA A 11 -36.88 17.78 -13.74
CA ALA A 11 -36.68 19.05 -14.44
C ALA A 11 -36.71 20.26 -13.49
N GLU A 12 -37.46 20.17 -12.39
CA GLU A 12 -37.65 21.29 -11.44
C GLU A 12 -36.48 21.41 -10.45
N VAL A 13 -35.82 20.29 -10.14
CA VAL A 13 -34.61 20.25 -9.29
C VAL A 13 -33.41 20.91 -9.98
N GLN A 14 -33.37 20.94 -11.32
CA GLN A 14 -32.29 21.54 -12.09
C GLN A 14 -32.37 23.07 -12.21
N ALA A 15 -33.49 23.69 -11.81
CA ALA A 15 -33.69 25.14 -11.90
C ALA A 15 -33.36 25.92 -10.61
N LEU A 16 -33.02 25.25 -9.50
CA LEU A 16 -32.87 25.87 -8.18
C LEU A 16 -31.43 25.97 -7.65
N CYS A 17 -30.41 25.64 -8.45
CA CYS A 17 -29.01 25.80 -8.08
C CYS A 17 -28.43 27.09 -8.68
N PRO A 18 -28.26 28.19 -7.92
CA PRO A 18 -27.52 29.35 -8.42
C PRO A 18 -26.07 28.93 -8.70
N ARG A 19 -25.61 29.19 -9.93
CA ARG A 19 -24.22 28.99 -10.35
C ARG A 19 -23.31 29.81 -9.43
N ALA A 20 -22.54 29.13 -8.58
CA ALA A 20 -21.50 29.77 -7.80
C ALA A 20 -20.47 30.40 -8.74
N ALA A 21 -20.15 31.68 -8.50
CA ALA A 21 -19.15 32.42 -9.26
C ALA A 21 -17.78 31.72 -9.15
N VAL A 22 -17.24 31.29 -10.29
CA VAL A 22 -15.87 30.77 -10.41
C VAL A 22 -14.91 31.91 -10.10
N ARG A 23 -14.39 31.93 -8.87
CA ARG A 23 -13.28 32.81 -8.49
C ARG A 23 -12.06 32.34 -9.29
N ARG A 24 -11.55 33.20 -10.19
CA ARG A 24 -10.32 32.96 -10.96
C ARG A 24 -9.19 32.59 -10.01
N VAL A 25 -8.83 31.31 -9.96
CA VAL A 25 -7.56 30.86 -9.39
C VAL A 25 -6.48 31.41 -10.32
N ARG A 26 -5.64 32.30 -9.78
CA ARG A 26 -4.47 32.81 -10.49
C ARG A 26 -3.57 31.64 -10.86
N ALA A 27 -3.13 31.60 -12.12
CA ALA A 27 -2.13 30.67 -12.57
C ALA A 27 -0.88 30.83 -11.70
N ARG A 28 -0.53 29.78 -10.95
CA ARG A 28 0.87 29.58 -10.56
C ARG A 28 1.55 28.97 -11.78
N GLY A 29 2.43 29.76 -12.40
CA GLY A 29 3.52 29.21 -13.19
C GLY A 29 4.31 28.22 -12.33
N ASP A 30 4.87 27.15 -12.85
CA ASP A 30 5.41 27.02 -14.19
C ASP A 30 4.96 25.72 -14.85
N GLY A 31 4.72 25.80 -16.16
CA GLY A 31 4.51 24.66 -17.06
C GLY A 31 5.79 23.83 -17.22
N GLY A 32 6.32 23.29 -16.12
CA GLY A 32 7.40 22.33 -16.09
C GLY A 32 6.89 20.94 -16.43
N ARG A 33 6.55 20.73 -17.71
CA ARG A 33 6.44 19.43 -18.41
C ARG A 33 5.76 18.30 -17.62
N ALA A 34 4.52 17.98 -18.03
CA ALA A 34 4.10 16.60 -18.09
C ALA A 34 5.03 15.86 -19.08
N ALA A 35 6.25 15.55 -18.64
CA ALA A 35 7.12 14.64 -19.35
C ALA A 35 6.45 13.28 -19.19
N GLY A 36 5.80 12.84 -20.27
CA GLY A 36 5.49 11.43 -20.47
C GLY A 36 6.74 10.60 -20.14
N LEU A 37 6.52 9.39 -19.66
CA LEU A 37 7.54 8.38 -19.40
C LEU A 37 8.44 8.19 -20.63
N THR A 38 9.45 9.04 -20.74
CA THR A 38 10.49 9.09 -21.77
C THR A 38 11.81 8.60 -21.19
N ALA A 39 11.89 8.45 -19.87
CA ALA A 39 12.89 7.65 -19.19
C ALA A 39 12.44 6.19 -19.21
N ALA A 40 13.37 5.28 -19.52
CA ALA A 40 13.16 3.84 -19.35
C ALA A 40 12.71 3.53 -17.91
N TRP A 41 11.84 2.53 -17.76
CA TRP A 41 11.47 2.05 -16.44
C TRP A 41 12.72 1.57 -15.68
N PRO A 42 12.83 1.83 -14.37
CA PRO A 42 13.92 1.30 -13.56
C PRO A 42 13.95 -0.22 -13.63
N ASP A 43 15.14 -0.80 -13.62
CA ASP A 43 15.37 -2.25 -13.62
C ASP A 43 15.67 -2.82 -12.22
N ARG A 44 16.00 -1.95 -11.26
CA ARG A 44 16.20 -2.28 -9.85
C ARG A 44 14.93 -2.10 -9.02
N LEU A 45 14.74 -2.99 -8.04
CA LEU A 45 13.57 -3.01 -7.16
C LEU A 45 13.44 -1.72 -6.34
N ASP A 46 14.52 -1.28 -5.70
CA ASP A 46 14.56 -0.06 -4.90
C ASP A 46 14.21 1.20 -5.71
N ALA A 47 14.81 1.34 -6.90
CA ALA A 47 14.54 2.43 -7.82
C ALA A 47 13.09 2.41 -8.33
N ALA A 48 12.53 1.22 -8.61
CA ALA A 48 11.16 1.07 -9.03
C ALA A 48 10.14 1.40 -7.92
N LEU A 49 10.45 1.04 -6.67
CA LEU A 49 9.66 1.42 -5.50
C LEU A 49 9.72 2.94 -5.25
N SER A 50 10.90 3.54 -5.35
CA SER A 50 11.11 4.99 -5.25
C SER A 50 10.34 5.75 -6.33
N LEU A 51 10.44 5.31 -7.59
CA LEU A 51 9.65 5.87 -8.70
C LEU A 51 8.14 5.78 -8.41
N THR A 52 7.68 4.63 -7.95
CA THR A 52 6.26 4.43 -7.62
C THR A 52 5.83 5.39 -6.53
N ALA A 53 6.59 5.53 -5.45
CA ALA A 53 6.27 6.43 -4.34
C ALA A 53 6.08 7.89 -4.79
N ARG A 54 6.98 8.40 -5.64
CA ARG A 54 6.91 9.76 -6.18
C ARG A 54 5.78 9.99 -7.20
N ARG A 55 5.36 8.94 -7.91
CA ARG A 55 4.38 9.08 -9.01
C ARG A 55 2.97 8.64 -8.63
N TYR A 56 2.79 7.83 -7.59
CA TYR A 56 1.51 7.18 -7.32
C TYR A 56 0.37 8.18 -7.06
N ALA A 57 0.63 9.28 -6.34
CA ALA A 57 -0.37 10.29 -6.04
C ALA A 57 -0.91 10.96 -7.33
N PHE A 58 -0.01 11.24 -8.28
CA PHE A 58 -0.36 11.81 -9.58
C PHE A 58 -1.10 10.78 -10.46
N GLU A 59 -0.57 9.56 -10.55
CA GLU A 59 -1.16 8.50 -11.40
C GLU A 59 -2.55 8.07 -10.92
N ARG A 60 -2.79 8.05 -9.60
CA ARG A 60 -4.10 7.65 -9.06
C ARG A 60 -5.24 8.64 -9.36
N ALA A 61 -4.93 9.84 -9.83
CA ALA A 61 -5.93 10.79 -10.32
C ALA A 61 -6.51 10.39 -11.69
N HIS A 62 -5.87 9.42 -12.37
CA HIS A 62 -6.27 8.89 -13.67
C HIS A 62 -6.91 7.49 -13.54
N PRO A 63 -7.65 7.01 -14.56
CA PRO A 63 -8.19 5.65 -14.55
C PRO A 63 -7.09 4.59 -14.34
N VAL A 64 -7.33 3.61 -13.47
CA VAL A 64 -6.37 2.52 -13.22
C VAL A 64 -6.26 1.56 -14.42
N ALA A 65 -7.33 1.42 -15.20
CA ALA A 65 -7.36 0.58 -16.38
C ALA A 65 -6.43 1.16 -17.46
N GLY A 66 -5.48 0.37 -17.94
CA GLY A 66 -4.49 0.82 -18.93
C GLY A 66 -3.41 1.77 -18.41
N ASN A 67 -3.42 2.13 -17.11
CA ASN A 67 -2.41 3.02 -16.55
C ASN A 67 -1.00 2.38 -16.61
N PRO A 68 0.00 3.04 -17.22
CA PRO A 68 1.35 2.50 -17.35
C PRO A 68 2.02 2.15 -16.02
N LEU A 69 1.94 3.04 -15.01
CA LEU A 69 2.51 2.78 -13.68
C LEU A 69 1.80 1.61 -12.99
N ALA A 70 0.48 1.52 -13.08
CA ALA A 70 -0.26 0.38 -12.52
C ALA A 70 0.16 -0.96 -13.15
N GLY A 71 0.32 -0.97 -14.48
CA GLY A 71 0.80 -2.14 -15.23
C GLY A 71 2.22 -2.54 -14.84
N PHE A 72 3.12 -1.56 -14.82
CA PHE A 72 4.51 -1.71 -14.40
C PHE A 72 4.61 -2.28 -12.99
N PHE A 73 3.92 -1.68 -12.02
CA PHE A 73 3.99 -2.12 -10.64
C PHE A 73 3.45 -3.54 -10.44
N ARG A 74 2.35 -3.90 -11.11
CA ARG A 74 1.75 -5.25 -10.96
C ARG A 74 2.61 -6.35 -11.58
N ARG A 75 3.35 -6.06 -12.66
CA ARG A 75 4.10 -7.07 -13.43
C ARG A 75 5.59 -7.01 -13.16
N ASP A 76 6.20 -5.86 -13.42
CA ASP A 76 7.65 -5.67 -13.45
C ASP A 76 8.20 -5.55 -12.03
N VAL A 77 7.58 -4.74 -11.16
CA VAL A 77 7.97 -4.70 -9.73
C VAL A 77 7.77 -6.05 -9.05
N ALA A 78 6.70 -6.79 -9.41
CA ALA A 78 6.52 -8.16 -8.93
C ALA A 78 7.61 -9.11 -9.44
N ALA A 79 8.09 -8.93 -10.68
CA ALA A 79 9.18 -9.71 -11.25
C ALA A 79 10.53 -9.38 -10.58
N MET A 80 10.82 -8.09 -10.34
CA MET A 80 11.99 -7.64 -9.59
C MET A 80 11.99 -8.19 -8.17
N GLY A 81 10.83 -8.19 -7.49
CA GLY A 81 10.67 -8.82 -6.18
C GLY A 81 11.00 -10.31 -6.21
N ARG A 82 10.56 -11.05 -7.24
CA ARG A 82 10.93 -12.47 -7.42
C ARG A 82 12.43 -12.65 -7.65
N ALA A 83 13.03 -11.81 -8.50
CA ALA A 83 14.46 -11.86 -8.79
C ALA A 83 15.30 -11.58 -7.53
N ALA A 84 14.92 -10.60 -6.72
CA ALA A 84 15.61 -10.23 -5.48
C ALA A 84 15.70 -11.36 -4.46
N ILE A 85 14.80 -12.36 -4.53
CA ILE A 85 14.77 -13.50 -3.63
C ILE A 85 15.10 -14.84 -4.31
N ALA A 86 15.53 -14.84 -5.57
CA ALA A 86 15.66 -16.05 -6.37
C ALA A 86 16.67 -17.07 -5.78
N ALA A 87 17.68 -16.57 -5.06
CA ALA A 87 18.69 -17.40 -4.40
C ALA A 87 18.27 -17.92 -3.01
N ARG A 88 17.08 -17.55 -2.51
CA ARG A 88 16.62 -18.00 -1.19
C ARG A 88 16.18 -19.46 -1.24
N PRO A 89 16.46 -20.28 -0.20
CA PRO A 89 16.10 -21.68 -0.19
C PRO A 89 14.61 -21.93 0.02
N GLU A 90 13.90 -21.03 0.72
CA GLU A 90 12.46 -21.13 0.89
C GLU A 90 11.67 -20.66 -0.34
N ARG A 91 10.56 -21.35 -0.62
CA ARG A 91 9.68 -21.00 -1.74
C ARG A 91 8.66 -19.95 -1.33
N LEU A 92 8.84 -18.72 -1.79
CA LEU A 92 7.91 -17.62 -1.54
C LEU A 92 7.09 -17.26 -2.79
N LEU A 93 5.80 -17.01 -2.59
CA LEU A 93 4.91 -16.44 -3.60
C LEU A 93 5.00 -14.92 -3.52
N VAL A 94 5.49 -14.29 -4.60
CA VAL A 94 5.61 -12.83 -4.68
C VAL A 94 4.49 -12.24 -5.54
N ARG A 95 3.80 -11.24 -5.00
CA ARG A 95 2.71 -10.52 -5.70
C ARG A 95 2.81 -9.03 -5.43
N ALA A 96 2.43 -8.23 -6.43
CA ALA A 96 2.27 -6.79 -6.27
C ALA A 96 0.88 -6.35 -6.71
N SER A 97 0.33 -5.31 -6.07
CA SER A 97 -0.96 -4.74 -6.41
C SER A 97 -1.02 -3.25 -6.14
N THR A 98 -1.64 -2.54 -7.08
CA THR A 98 -2.06 -1.15 -6.93
C THR A 98 -3.55 -1.03 -6.58
N GLY A 99 -4.20 -2.13 -6.17
CA GLY A 99 -5.64 -2.22 -5.90
C GLY A 99 -6.43 -2.90 -7.03
N ALA A 100 -7.65 -3.33 -6.71
CA ALA A 100 -8.64 -3.87 -7.64
C ALA A 100 -10.07 -3.72 -7.06
N PRO A 101 -11.09 -3.29 -7.82
CA PRO A 101 -11.04 -2.89 -9.24
C PRO A 101 -10.42 -1.50 -9.47
N GLY A 102 -10.29 -0.67 -8.43
CA GLY A 102 -9.73 0.68 -8.48
C GLY A 102 -8.34 0.78 -7.83
N TRP A 103 -7.84 2.01 -7.72
CA TRP A 103 -6.61 2.30 -6.99
C TRP A 103 -6.76 2.01 -5.49
N ALA A 104 -5.82 1.30 -4.91
CA ALA A 104 -5.67 1.18 -3.47
C ALA A 104 -5.10 2.48 -2.90
N ALA A 105 -5.51 2.82 -1.67
CA ALA A 105 -4.92 3.91 -0.91
C ALA A 105 -3.44 3.68 -0.63
N VAL A 106 -3.03 2.40 -0.48
CA VAL A 106 -1.66 1.97 -0.24
C VAL A 106 -1.39 0.75 -1.16
N PRO A 107 -0.71 0.93 -2.31
CA PRO A 107 -0.24 -0.21 -3.11
C PRO A 107 0.83 -1.00 -2.35
N TRP A 108 1.03 -2.25 -2.73
CA TRP A 108 1.92 -3.15 -2.02
C TRP A 108 2.61 -4.16 -2.92
N LEU A 109 3.81 -4.57 -2.52
CA LEU A 109 4.51 -5.76 -2.96
C LEU A 109 4.62 -6.69 -1.75
N ALA A 110 4.32 -7.98 -1.88
CA ALA A 110 4.30 -8.91 -0.76
C ALA A 110 4.92 -10.26 -1.10
N PHE A 111 5.51 -10.88 -0.09
CA PHE A 111 6.22 -12.14 -0.12
C PHE A 111 5.53 -13.11 0.85
N PHE A 112 4.87 -14.12 0.30
CA PHE A 112 4.07 -15.05 1.07
C PHE A 112 4.73 -16.43 1.14
N ALA A 113 4.88 -16.98 2.34
CA ALA A 113 5.11 -18.41 2.50
C ALA A 113 3.78 -19.15 2.25
N PRO A 114 3.63 -19.94 1.17
CA PRO A 114 2.31 -20.46 0.77
C PRO A 114 1.64 -21.39 1.77
N GLN A 115 2.41 -22.00 2.68
CA GLN A 115 1.90 -22.80 3.79
C GLN A 115 1.24 -21.95 4.89
N VAL A 116 1.55 -20.66 4.96
CA VAL A 116 0.95 -19.71 5.91
C VAL A 116 -0.18 -18.93 5.25
N THR A 117 0.08 -18.36 4.07
CA THR A 117 -0.91 -17.57 3.35
C THR A 117 -0.53 -17.40 1.88
N ARG A 118 -1.50 -17.01 1.05
CA ARG A 118 -1.30 -16.69 -0.36
C ARG A 118 -1.90 -15.33 -0.73
N SER A 119 -2.30 -14.55 0.27
CA SER A 119 -2.99 -13.27 0.10
C SER A 119 -2.69 -12.29 1.22
N MET A 120 -2.96 -11.00 0.99
CA MET A 120 -2.86 -9.94 2.00
C MET A 120 -3.93 -10.03 3.10
N ARG A 121 -4.90 -10.96 2.98
CA ARG A 121 -6.13 -10.93 3.78
C ARG A 121 -5.99 -11.49 5.19
N HIS A 122 -5.08 -12.47 5.36
CA HIS A 122 -4.84 -13.18 6.61
C HIS A 122 -3.39 -13.72 6.64
N GLY A 123 -3.00 -14.25 7.80
CA GLY A 123 -1.69 -14.85 8.04
C GLY A 123 -0.57 -13.82 8.17
N LEU A 124 0.64 -14.32 8.40
CA LEU A 124 1.86 -13.53 8.51
C LEU A 124 2.62 -13.53 7.18
N TYR A 125 3.16 -12.39 6.78
CA TYR A 125 3.94 -12.22 5.56
C TYR A 125 4.88 -11.01 5.63
N VAL A 126 5.80 -10.90 4.67
CA VAL A 126 6.58 -9.67 4.46
C VAL A 126 5.90 -8.83 3.39
N ALA A 127 5.70 -7.55 3.66
CA ALA A 127 5.12 -6.61 2.72
C ALA A 127 5.95 -5.33 2.62
N VAL A 128 6.00 -4.79 1.41
CA VAL A 128 6.49 -3.46 1.09
C VAL A 128 5.27 -2.62 0.71
N PHE A 129 4.97 -1.60 1.49
CA PHE A 129 3.90 -0.64 1.23
C PHE A 129 4.49 0.64 0.64
N VAL A 130 3.81 1.21 -0.35
CA VAL A 130 4.14 2.56 -0.82
C VAL A 130 3.13 3.54 -0.26
N ASN A 131 3.58 4.39 0.66
CA ASN A 131 2.80 5.48 1.21
C ASN A 131 2.86 6.68 0.25
N ALA A 132 1.83 6.82 -0.58
CA ALA A 132 1.74 7.88 -1.56
C ALA A 132 1.55 9.29 -0.96
N ARG A 133 1.16 9.42 0.32
CA ARG A 133 0.97 10.73 0.97
C ARG A 133 2.31 11.41 1.20
N ASP A 134 3.28 10.65 1.70
CA ASP A 134 4.58 11.16 2.14
C ASP A 134 5.72 10.67 1.23
N GLU A 135 5.37 10.06 0.08
CA GLU A 135 6.31 9.44 -0.86
C GLU A 135 7.24 8.43 -0.16
N GLY A 136 6.68 7.73 0.83
CA GLY A 136 7.39 6.76 1.66
C GLY A 136 7.32 5.34 1.12
N VAL A 137 8.35 4.55 1.38
CA VAL A 137 8.37 3.10 1.19
C VAL A 137 8.53 2.47 2.56
N VAL A 138 7.65 1.55 2.93
CA VAL A 138 7.65 0.87 4.23
C VAL A 138 7.84 -0.62 4.01
N LEU A 139 8.87 -1.20 4.62
CA LEU A 139 9.04 -2.65 4.72
C LEU A 139 8.46 -3.11 6.06
N SER A 140 7.63 -4.15 6.06
CA SER A 140 6.89 -4.60 7.23
C SER A 140 6.82 -6.12 7.32
N LEU A 141 7.06 -6.65 8.53
CA LEU A 141 6.55 -7.96 8.90
C LEU A 141 5.10 -7.79 9.36
N GLN A 142 4.19 -8.38 8.60
CA GLN A 142 2.81 -7.92 8.53
C GLN A 142 1.80 -9.04 8.74
N HIS A 143 0.75 -8.75 9.52
CA HIS A 143 -0.46 -9.57 9.60
C HIS A 143 -1.51 -9.12 8.58
N GLY A 144 -2.18 -10.10 7.97
CA GLY A 144 -3.31 -9.84 7.09
C GLY A 144 -4.52 -9.29 7.82
N ALA A 145 -5.03 -8.14 7.35
CA ALA A 145 -6.06 -7.39 8.08
C ALA A 145 -7.50 -7.65 7.61
N ALA A 146 -7.71 -7.98 6.34
CA ALA A 146 -9.04 -7.97 5.74
C ALA A 146 -10.00 -8.96 6.41
N ASP A 147 -9.52 -10.17 6.72
CA ASP A 147 -10.38 -11.19 7.34
C ASP A 147 -10.66 -10.90 8.81
N ALA A 148 -9.69 -10.34 9.56
CA ALA A 148 -9.90 -9.91 10.94
C ALA A 148 -10.93 -8.78 11.04
N LEU A 149 -10.84 -7.77 10.17
CA LEU A 149 -11.81 -6.66 10.11
C LEU A 149 -13.20 -7.16 9.72
N ARG A 150 -13.29 -8.13 8.81
CA ARG A 150 -14.56 -8.76 8.40
C ARG A 150 -15.17 -9.59 9.53
N LEU A 151 -14.37 -10.37 10.24
CA LEU A 151 -14.84 -11.31 11.26
C LEU A 151 -15.23 -10.61 12.58
N HIS A 152 -14.45 -9.63 13.00
CA HIS A 152 -14.61 -8.98 14.30
C HIS A 152 -15.26 -7.58 14.21
N GLY A 153 -15.42 -7.05 13.00
CA GLY A 153 -15.78 -5.64 12.79
C GLY A 153 -14.57 -4.70 12.99
N PRO A 154 -14.74 -3.39 12.71
CA PRO A 154 -13.63 -2.44 12.67
C PRO A 154 -12.82 -2.38 13.98
N ASP A 155 -13.45 -2.05 15.10
CA ASP A 155 -12.72 -1.79 16.35
C ASP A 155 -12.13 -3.05 16.97
N ALA A 156 -12.91 -4.13 17.05
CA ALA A 156 -12.44 -5.39 17.61
C ALA A 156 -11.43 -6.07 16.68
N GLY A 157 -11.57 -5.93 15.35
CA GLY A 157 -10.58 -6.37 14.38
C GLY A 157 -9.25 -5.64 14.52
N LEU A 158 -9.27 -4.32 14.70
CA LEU A 158 -8.05 -3.54 14.98
C LEU A 158 -7.40 -3.94 16.31
N ARG A 159 -8.18 -4.19 17.36
CA ARG A 159 -7.64 -4.70 18.64
C ARG A 159 -7.01 -6.08 18.48
N HIS A 160 -7.66 -6.98 17.76
CA HIS A 160 -7.14 -8.32 17.45
C HIS A 160 -5.79 -8.24 16.71
N LEU A 161 -5.72 -7.43 15.64
CA LEU A 161 -4.50 -7.25 14.85
C LEU A 161 -3.35 -6.68 15.68
N ARG A 162 -3.61 -5.67 16.54
CA ARG A 162 -2.59 -5.13 17.45
C ARG A 162 -2.05 -6.17 18.42
N ALA A 163 -2.93 -7.03 18.94
CA ALA A 163 -2.52 -8.12 19.84
C ALA A 163 -1.64 -9.14 19.11
N GLN A 164 -2.01 -9.54 17.88
CA GLN A 164 -1.20 -10.44 17.05
C GLN A 164 0.17 -9.85 16.69
N ALA A 165 0.20 -8.57 16.32
CA ALA A 165 1.43 -7.84 16.03
C ALA A 165 2.35 -7.76 17.25
N ALA A 166 1.79 -7.47 18.43
CA ALA A 166 2.54 -7.43 19.69
C ALA A 166 3.12 -8.80 20.06
N ALA A 167 2.32 -9.88 19.96
CA ALA A 167 2.77 -11.24 20.23
C ALA A 167 3.87 -11.68 19.26
N THR A 168 3.75 -11.33 17.98
CA THR A 168 4.76 -11.64 16.96
C THR A 168 6.07 -10.90 17.25
N ARG A 169 5.99 -9.61 17.57
CA ARG A 169 7.16 -8.81 17.91
C ARG A 169 7.87 -9.31 19.18
N ALA A 170 7.12 -9.70 20.21
CA ALA A 170 7.69 -10.25 21.44
C ALA A 170 8.53 -11.52 21.20
N ALA A 171 8.20 -12.29 20.15
CA ALA A 171 8.93 -13.48 19.73
C ALA A 171 10.17 -13.19 18.86
N LEU A 172 10.54 -11.93 18.64
CA LEU A 172 11.65 -11.51 17.76
C LEU A 172 12.68 -10.65 18.53
N PRO A 173 13.35 -11.16 19.58
CA PRO A 173 14.34 -10.39 20.31
C PRO A 173 15.51 -9.99 19.38
N GLY A 174 16.00 -8.75 19.52
CA GLY A 174 17.15 -8.26 18.75
C GLY A 174 16.87 -8.02 17.26
N HIS A 175 15.60 -7.83 16.86
CA HIS A 175 15.23 -7.72 15.43
C HIS A 175 15.83 -6.54 14.67
N GLY A 176 16.31 -5.48 15.33
CA GLY A 176 16.93 -4.31 14.68
C GLY A 176 15.99 -3.39 13.88
N PHE A 177 14.74 -3.80 13.65
CA PHE A 177 13.67 -2.98 13.05
C PHE A 177 12.96 -2.07 14.06
N ARG A 178 12.12 -1.15 13.57
CA ARG A 178 11.23 -0.33 14.41
C ARG A 178 10.04 -1.15 14.90
N ALA A 179 9.58 -0.82 16.09
CA ALA A 179 8.42 -1.46 16.72
C ALA A 179 7.17 -0.57 16.63
N GLY A 180 5.99 -1.20 16.76
CA GLY A 180 4.72 -0.46 16.90
C GLY A 180 4.12 -0.01 15.56
N PRO A 181 2.88 0.50 15.58
CA PRO A 181 2.12 0.65 14.35
C PRO A 181 2.81 1.66 13.44
N VAL A 182 3.00 1.26 12.19
CA VAL A 182 3.39 2.17 11.14
C VAL A 182 2.25 3.16 10.85
N ASP A 183 2.57 4.34 10.30
CA ASP A 183 1.59 5.24 9.70
C ASP A 183 1.62 5.09 8.17
N LEU A 184 0.47 4.79 7.58
CA LEU A 184 0.29 4.66 6.13
C LEU A 184 -0.56 5.81 5.55
N GLY A 185 -0.83 6.83 6.36
CA GLY A 185 -1.38 8.12 5.90
C GLY A 185 -2.82 8.06 5.39
N SER A 186 -3.59 7.00 5.69
CA SER A 186 -4.95 6.80 5.18
C SER A 186 -5.95 6.38 6.26
N PRO A 187 -7.11 7.05 6.36
CA PRO A 187 -8.16 6.70 7.32
C PRO A 187 -9.03 5.52 6.86
N ALA A 188 -8.78 4.96 5.67
CA ALA A 188 -9.56 3.83 5.18
C ALA A 188 -9.32 2.58 6.04
N ALA A 189 -10.35 1.73 6.17
CA ALA A 189 -10.33 0.58 7.07
C ALA A 189 -9.15 -0.39 6.81
N LEU A 190 -8.83 -0.69 5.55
CA LEU A 190 -7.72 -1.60 5.22
C LEU A 190 -6.34 -1.03 5.60
N PRO A 191 -5.97 0.21 5.21
CA PRO A 191 -4.77 0.86 5.74
C PRO A 191 -4.70 0.89 7.27
N GLN A 192 -5.78 1.24 7.97
CA GLN A 192 -5.81 1.17 9.43
C GLN A 192 -5.54 -0.24 9.96
N GLY A 193 -6.09 -1.26 9.28
CA GLY A 193 -5.81 -2.66 9.53
C GLY A 193 -4.34 -3.02 9.33
N TYR A 194 -3.72 -2.57 8.24
CA TYR A 194 -2.29 -2.77 7.99
C TYR A 194 -1.42 -2.09 9.06
N GLN A 195 -1.79 -0.90 9.51
CA GLN A 195 -1.09 -0.22 10.60
C GLN A 195 -1.20 -1.01 11.91
N ALA A 196 -2.38 -1.55 12.22
CA ALA A 196 -2.63 -2.35 13.40
C ALA A 196 -1.93 -3.73 13.36
N GLY A 197 -1.85 -4.36 12.19
CA GLY A 197 -1.23 -5.67 12.00
C GLY A 197 0.29 -5.68 11.91
N CYS A 198 0.93 -4.51 11.88
CA CYS A 198 2.37 -4.38 11.69
C CYS A 198 3.13 -4.81 12.95
N ALA A 199 3.90 -5.91 12.85
CA ALA A 199 4.71 -6.41 13.96
C ALA A 199 5.97 -5.57 14.14
N VAL A 200 6.77 -5.44 13.08
CA VAL A 200 7.98 -4.62 12.99
C VAL A 200 8.12 -4.05 11.58
N TRP A 201 8.81 -2.92 11.44
CA TRP A 201 8.96 -2.24 10.15
C TRP A 201 10.25 -1.42 10.02
N ASP A 202 10.57 -1.03 8.80
CA ASP A 202 11.48 0.07 8.49
C ASP A 202 10.87 0.95 7.38
N ALA A 203 11.38 2.16 7.21
CA ALA A 203 10.88 3.07 6.19
C ALA A 203 11.95 3.95 5.56
N TRP A 204 11.72 4.27 4.29
CA TRP A 204 12.55 5.13 3.46
C TRP A 204 11.70 6.24 2.85
N SER A 205 12.32 7.39 2.64
CA SER A 205 11.74 8.50 1.89
C SER A 205 12.24 8.41 0.44
N ALA A 206 11.32 8.42 -0.53
CA ALA A 206 11.71 8.46 -1.94
C ALA A 206 12.24 9.82 -2.39
N ARG A 207 12.19 10.83 -1.51
CA ARG A 207 12.79 12.17 -1.72
C ARG A 207 14.31 12.14 -1.63
N ASP A 208 14.88 11.14 -0.95
CA ASP A 208 16.33 10.95 -0.83
C ASP A 208 16.90 10.15 -2.02
N GLU A 209 16.09 9.98 -3.07
CA GLU A 209 16.30 9.32 -4.37
C GLU A 209 16.65 7.82 -4.33
N ALA A 210 17.61 7.40 -3.51
CA ALA A 210 17.98 6.02 -3.29
C ALA A 210 17.37 5.50 -1.97
N LEU A 211 16.65 4.37 -2.03
CA LEU A 211 16.18 3.68 -0.82
C LEU A 211 17.38 2.95 -0.19
N GLU A 212 18.39 3.68 0.26
CA GLU A 212 19.66 3.13 0.69
C GLU A 212 19.48 2.09 1.80
N GLY A 213 20.13 0.93 1.63
CA GLY A 213 20.00 -0.19 2.57
C GLY A 213 18.68 -0.97 2.48
N PHE A 214 17.75 -0.63 1.59
CA PHE A 214 16.48 -1.34 1.42
C PHE A 214 16.67 -2.83 1.13
N ASP A 215 17.52 -3.20 0.18
CA ASP A 215 17.72 -4.61 -0.20
C ASP A 215 18.28 -5.43 0.97
N ALA A 216 19.25 -4.86 1.71
CA ALA A 216 19.79 -5.49 2.91
C ALA A 216 18.72 -5.64 4.01
N ALA A 217 17.86 -4.63 4.19
CA ALA A 217 16.74 -4.70 5.12
C ALA A 217 15.70 -5.74 4.70
N LEU A 218 15.40 -5.85 3.41
CA LEU A 218 14.49 -6.87 2.86
C LEU A 218 15.00 -8.28 3.17
N VAL A 219 16.30 -8.56 2.95
CA VAL A 219 16.89 -9.86 3.29
C VAL A 219 16.75 -10.15 4.79
N ARG A 220 17.12 -9.21 5.67
CA ARG A 220 16.98 -9.40 7.12
C ARG A 220 15.53 -9.64 7.54
N MET A 221 14.57 -8.92 6.96
CA MET A 221 13.15 -9.09 7.27
C MET A 221 12.63 -10.46 6.81
N LEU A 222 13.07 -10.94 5.65
CA LEU A 222 12.74 -12.28 5.14
C LEU A 222 13.38 -13.38 6.01
N ASP A 223 14.58 -13.16 6.55
CA ASP A 223 15.21 -14.08 7.50
C ASP A 223 14.39 -14.19 8.81
N LEU A 224 13.96 -13.06 9.38
CA LEU A 224 13.05 -13.03 10.52
C LEU A 224 11.73 -13.74 10.21
N TYR A 225 11.17 -13.50 9.02
CA TYR A 225 9.95 -14.16 8.58
C TYR A 225 10.15 -15.68 8.50
N ARG A 226 11.26 -16.15 7.93
CA ARG A 226 11.58 -17.59 7.84
C ARG A 226 11.60 -18.25 9.22
N LEU A 227 12.17 -17.61 10.23
CA LEU A 227 12.18 -18.13 11.61
C LEU A 227 10.76 -18.28 12.21
N ARG A 228 9.77 -17.58 11.66
CA ARG A 228 8.38 -17.64 12.13
C ARG A 228 7.49 -18.61 11.36
N VAL A 229 7.91 -19.01 10.17
CA VAL A 229 7.09 -19.81 9.24
C VAL A 229 7.78 -21.08 8.74
N ALA A 230 8.99 -21.35 9.24
CA ALA A 230 9.64 -22.63 9.10
C ALA A 230 8.73 -23.74 9.70
N PRO A 231 8.63 -24.90 9.04
CA PRO A 231 7.86 -26.03 9.54
C PRO A 231 8.39 -26.56 10.88
#